data_AF-A0A4Q7UB36-F1
#
_entry.id   AF-A0A4Q7UB36-F1
#
_cell.length_a   1.000
_cell.length_b   1.000
_cell.length_c   1.000
_cell.angle_alpha   90.00
_cell.angle_beta   90.00
_cell.angle_gamma   90.00
#
_symmetry.space_group_name_H-M   'P 1'
#
loop_
_entity.id
_entity.type
_entity.pdbx_description
1 polymer ?
#
loop_
_entity_poly.entity_id
_entity_poly.type
_entity_poly.pdbx_seq_one_letter_code
_entity_poly.pdbx_strand_id
1 'polypeptide(L)'
;MRVDVDEPQAVEEFWNGMREAAAAAARHQDPNLYRAIVKIGKSALAQGVELVPSSGYFLQCPVCSAQSGQTCVNAPGHPLNEGKLHPERIALSAQAIRGEVPLPEPLA
;
A
#
# COMPACT_ATOMS: atom_id res chain seq x y z
N MET A 1 27.15 -3.03 -3.43
CA MET A 1 26.18 -2.37 -2.54
C MET A 1 26.29 -3.04 -1.19
N ARG A 2 26.62 -2.28 -0.13
CA ARG A 2 26.57 -2.77 1.26
C ARG A 2 25.18 -2.42 1.77
N VAL A 3 24.46 -3.39 2.31
CA VAL A 3 23.14 -3.15 2.91
C VAL A 3 23.41 -2.79 4.37
N ASP A 4 23.10 -1.55 4.73
CA ASP A 4 23.02 -1.15 6.13
C ASP A 4 21.72 -1.70 6.71
N VAL A 5 21.81 -2.32 7.88
CA VAL A 5 20.66 -2.93 8.56
C VAL A 5 20.18 -2.08 9.73
N ASP A 6 20.94 -1.07 10.11
CA ASP A 6 20.59 -0.11 11.17
C ASP A 6 19.93 1.14 10.56
N GLU A 7 18.89 0.94 9.74
CA GLU A 7 18.15 2.02 9.05
C GLU A 7 17.26 2.79 10.06
N PRO A 8 17.51 4.10 10.27
CA PRO A 8 16.58 4.94 11.00
C PRO A 8 15.20 4.91 10.34
N GLN A 9 14.13 4.69 11.11
CA GLN A 9 12.77 4.58 10.57
C GLN A 9 12.56 3.37 9.62
N ALA A 10 13.29 2.27 9.83
CA ALA A 10 13.22 1.04 9.02
C ALA A 10 11.80 0.58 8.63
N VAL A 11 10.82 0.74 9.54
CA VAL A 11 9.41 0.40 9.24
C VAL A 11 8.84 1.31 8.16
N GLU A 12 9.07 2.62 8.25
CA GLU A 12 8.59 3.59 7.26
C GLU A 12 9.28 3.40 5.92
N GLU A 13 10.60 3.17 5.92
CA GLU A 13 11.38 2.91 4.70
C GLU A 13 10.98 1.58 4.03
N PHE A 14 10.70 0.54 4.82
CA PHE A 14 10.15 -0.71 4.29
C PHE A 14 8.86 -0.46 3.50
N TRP A 15 7.92 0.30 4.09
CA TRP A 15 6.65 0.60 3.42
C TRP A 15 6.80 1.61 2.27
N ASN A 16 7.77 2.52 2.33
CA ASN A 16 8.13 3.41 1.22
C ASN A 16 8.65 2.62 0.01
N GLY A 17 9.59 1.69 0.20
CA GLY A 17 10.11 0.84 -0.87
C GLY A 17 9.03 -0.06 -1.46
N MET A 18 8.15 -0.60 -0.62
CA MET A 18 6.98 -1.33 -1.07
C MET A 18 6.05 -0.47 -1.92
N ARG A 19 5.84 0.82 -1.56
CA ARG A 19 5.01 1.76 -2.33
C ARG A 19 5.59 2.00 -3.71
N GLU A 20 6.90 2.18 -3.81
CA GLU A 20 7.60 2.36 -5.08
C GLU A 20 7.45 1.13 -5.98
N ALA A 21 7.60 -0.07 -5.42
CA ALA A 21 7.35 -1.31 -6.13
C ALA A 21 5.89 -1.41 -6.62
N ALA A 22 4.91 -1.03 -5.79
CA ALA A 22 3.49 -1.05 -6.16
C ALA A 22 3.16 -0.05 -7.27
N ALA A 23 3.77 1.14 -7.23
CA ALA A 23 3.64 2.13 -8.29
C ALA A 23 4.25 1.63 -9.62
N ALA A 24 5.38 0.93 -9.56
CA ALA A 24 5.98 0.29 -10.73
C ALA A 24 5.08 -0.84 -11.29
N ALA A 25 4.55 -1.69 -10.41
CA ALA A 25 3.62 -2.76 -10.79
C ALA A 25 2.39 -2.21 -11.51
N ALA A 26 1.79 -1.13 -10.99
CA ALA A 26 0.65 -0.47 -11.61
C ALA A 26 1.02 0.15 -12.97
N ARG A 27 2.15 0.86 -13.06
CA ARG A 27 2.64 1.49 -14.30
C ARG A 27 2.87 0.48 -15.43
N HIS A 28 3.41 -0.68 -15.09
CA HIS A 28 3.71 -1.75 -16.04
C HIS A 28 2.58 -2.78 -16.19
N GLN A 29 1.45 -2.58 -15.48
CA GLN A 29 0.33 -3.53 -15.42
C GLN A 29 0.81 -4.97 -15.15
N ASP A 30 1.75 -5.12 -14.21
CA ASP A 30 2.37 -6.40 -13.87
C ASP A 30 1.66 -7.03 -12.65
N PRO A 31 0.73 -7.98 -12.87
CA PRO A 31 0.00 -8.63 -11.80
C PRO A 31 0.89 -9.56 -10.96
N ASN A 32 2.00 -10.06 -11.51
CA ASN A 32 2.92 -10.93 -10.78
C ASN A 32 3.76 -10.12 -9.79
N LEU A 33 4.24 -8.95 -10.20
CA LEU A 33 4.92 -8.02 -9.30
C LEU A 33 3.98 -7.57 -8.19
N TYR A 34 2.72 -7.27 -8.51
CA TYR A 34 1.71 -6.93 -7.50
C TYR A 34 1.50 -8.07 -6.48
N ARG A 35 1.35 -9.31 -6.94
CA ARG A 35 1.24 -10.50 -6.05
C ARG A 35 2.48 -10.67 -5.17
N ALA A 36 3.67 -10.40 -5.69
CA ALA A 36 4.91 -10.48 -4.92
C ALA A 36 4.94 -9.43 -3.79
N ILE A 37 4.57 -8.18 -4.08
CA ILE A 37 4.45 -7.11 -3.09
C ILE A 37 3.48 -7.53 -1.98
N VAL A 38 2.28 -7.98 -2.35
CA VAL A 38 1.30 -8.48 -1.39
C VAL A 38 1.88 -9.59 -0.49
N LYS A 39 2.60 -10.56 -1.07
CA LYS A 39 3.25 -11.64 -0.33
C LYS A 39 4.28 -11.09 0.66
N ILE A 40 5.12 -10.14 0.24
CA ILE A 40 6.13 -9.49 1.10
C ILE A 40 5.46 -8.77 2.27
N GLY A 41 4.41 -7.97 2.02
CA GLY A 41 3.69 -7.25 3.06
C GLY A 41 3.08 -8.18 4.12
N LYS A 42 2.46 -9.29 3.69
CA LYS A 42 1.95 -10.33 4.59
C LYS A 42 3.05 -10.97 5.44
N SER A 43 4.18 -11.32 4.82
CA SER A 43 5.31 -11.91 5.54
C SER A 43 5.96 -10.94 6.52
N ALA A 44 5.99 -9.65 6.22
CA ALA A 44 6.49 -8.62 7.13
C ALA A 44 5.59 -8.49 8.37
N LEU A 45 4.26 -8.48 8.20
CA LEU A 45 3.34 -8.46 9.35
C LEU A 45 3.47 -9.69 10.23
N ALA A 46 3.60 -10.88 9.63
CA ALA A 46 3.79 -12.12 10.37
C ALA A 46 5.07 -12.12 11.22
N GLN A 47 6.03 -11.26 10.89
CA GLN A 47 7.28 -11.04 11.62
C GLN A 47 7.19 -9.86 12.60
N GLY A 48 6.03 -9.23 12.76
CA GLY A 48 5.79 -8.14 13.70
C GLY A 48 6.09 -6.74 13.16
N VAL A 49 6.31 -6.58 11.85
CA VAL A 49 6.41 -5.23 11.24
C VAL A 49 5.08 -4.51 11.40
N GLU A 50 5.10 -3.31 11.97
CA GLU A 50 3.89 -2.51 12.18
C GLU A 50 3.32 -2.00 10.85
N LEU A 51 1.98 -1.98 10.75
CA LEU A 51 1.30 -1.29 9.65
C LEU A 51 1.37 0.22 9.85
N VAL A 52 1.74 0.93 8.80
CA VAL A 52 1.73 2.39 8.78
C VAL A 52 0.66 2.91 7.80
N PRO A 53 0.24 4.18 7.91
CA PRO A 53 -0.73 4.78 7.00
C PRO A 53 -0.35 4.67 5.51
N SER A 54 0.95 4.71 5.17
CA SER A 54 1.43 4.56 3.79
C SER A 54 1.15 3.17 3.19
N SER A 55 0.76 2.18 4.00
CA SER A 55 0.27 0.91 3.46
C SER A 55 -0.96 1.07 2.57
N GLY A 56 -1.76 2.13 2.76
CA GLY A 56 -2.92 2.41 1.90
C GLY A 56 -2.58 2.53 0.40
N TYR A 57 -1.33 2.84 0.04
CA TYR A 57 -0.90 2.89 -1.35
C TYR A 57 -0.89 1.50 -2.04
N PHE A 58 -0.98 0.39 -1.32
CA PHE A 58 -0.94 -0.95 -1.94
C PHE A 58 -2.23 -1.34 -2.64
N LEU A 59 -3.34 -0.69 -2.35
CA LEU A 59 -4.64 -1.06 -2.90
C LEU A 59 -5.18 0.06 -3.77
N GLN A 60 -6.08 -0.27 -4.69
CA GLN A 60 -6.93 0.73 -5.32
C GLN A 60 -7.81 1.41 -4.26
N CYS A 61 -8.01 2.71 -4.38
CA CYS A 61 -8.86 3.46 -3.47
C CYS A 61 -10.34 3.12 -3.73
N PRO A 62 -11.12 2.68 -2.73
CA PRO A 62 -12.54 2.38 -2.91
C PRO A 62 -13.41 3.64 -3.10
N VAL A 63 -12.86 4.82 -2.81
CA VAL A 63 -13.58 6.11 -2.87
C VAL A 63 -13.40 6.82 -4.21
N CYS A 64 -12.15 6.92 -4.68
CA CYS A 64 -11.81 7.70 -5.89
C CYS A 64 -11.16 6.87 -6.99
N SER A 65 -11.08 5.55 -6.82
CA SER A 65 -10.48 4.62 -7.78
C SER A 65 -8.99 4.87 -8.11
N ALA A 66 -8.32 5.74 -7.34
CA ALA A 66 -6.87 5.94 -7.46
C ALA A 66 -6.14 4.59 -7.32
N GLN A 67 -5.30 4.29 -8.30
CA GLN A 67 -4.62 3.01 -8.42
C GLN A 67 -3.54 2.83 -7.36
N SER A 68 -3.06 1.60 -7.20
CA SER A 68 -1.93 1.29 -6.32
C SER A 68 -0.72 2.18 -6.64
N GLY A 69 -0.08 2.73 -5.61
CA GLY A 69 1.01 3.70 -5.69
C GLY A 69 0.59 5.15 -6.00
N GLN A 70 -0.64 5.41 -6.43
CA GLN A 70 -1.14 6.77 -6.69
C GLN A 70 -1.65 7.44 -5.41
N THR A 71 -1.52 8.77 -5.32
CA THR A 71 -2.23 9.57 -4.32
C THR A 71 -3.73 9.62 -4.63
N CYS A 72 -4.54 9.76 -3.59
CA CYS A 72 -5.97 9.97 -3.77
C CYS A 72 -6.25 11.40 -4.29
N VAL A 73 -7.45 11.60 -4.83
CA VAL A 73 -7.98 12.91 -5.22
C VAL A 73 -9.29 13.19 -4.49
N ASN A 74 -9.68 14.47 -4.36
CA ASN A 74 -10.96 14.83 -3.75
C ASN A 74 -12.13 14.15 -4.46
N ALA A 75 -13.01 13.51 -3.70
CA ALA A 75 -14.24 12.92 -4.19
C ALA A 75 -15.47 13.55 -3.48
N PRO A 76 -16.64 13.62 -4.14
CA PRO A 76 -17.86 14.11 -3.49
C PRO A 76 -18.15 13.33 -2.20
N GLY A 77 -18.35 14.05 -1.09
CA GLY A 77 -18.59 13.44 0.23
C GLY A 77 -17.33 12.93 0.96
N HIS A 78 -16.17 12.91 0.29
CA HIS A 78 -14.89 12.44 0.85
C HIS A 78 -13.75 13.41 0.45
N PRO A 79 -13.62 14.58 1.11
CA PRO A 79 -12.52 15.49 0.86
C PRO A 79 -11.20 14.92 1.41
N LEU A 80 -10.09 15.14 0.70
CA LEU A 80 -8.76 14.63 1.07
C LEU A 80 -8.15 15.36 2.28
N ASN A 81 -8.65 16.56 2.60
CA ASN A 81 -8.14 17.46 3.65
C ASN A 81 -6.60 17.55 3.63
N GLU A 82 -5.94 17.29 4.76
CA GLU A 82 -4.47 17.33 4.92
C GLU A 82 -3.79 15.99 4.57
N GLY A 83 -4.56 14.96 4.23
CA GLY A 83 -4.06 13.62 3.91
C GLY A 83 -3.74 13.45 2.42
N LYS A 84 -2.85 12.51 2.10
CA LYS A 84 -2.60 12.07 0.70
C LYS A 84 -3.47 10.88 0.28
N LEU A 85 -4.12 10.23 1.24
CA LEU A 85 -4.93 9.03 1.07
C LEU A 85 -6.26 9.20 1.81
N HIS A 86 -7.32 8.66 1.22
CA HIS A 86 -8.61 8.51 1.90
C HIS A 86 -8.46 7.53 3.08
N PRO A 87 -8.99 7.86 4.28
CA PRO A 87 -8.96 6.97 5.45
C PRO A 87 -9.51 5.57 5.17
N GLU A 88 -10.52 5.47 4.32
CA GLU A 88 -11.15 4.23 3.87
C GLU A 88 -10.17 3.32 3.14
N ARG A 89 -9.25 3.90 2.35
CA ARG A 89 -8.19 3.15 1.65
C ARG A 89 -7.16 2.61 2.64
N ILE A 90 -6.81 3.40 3.65
CA ILE A 90 -5.88 2.97 4.72
C ILE A 90 -6.50 1.83 5.52
N ALA A 91 -7.77 1.97 5.91
CA ALA A 91 -8.51 0.95 6.64
C ALA A 91 -8.63 -0.34 5.82
N LEU A 92 -9.02 -0.25 4.54
CA LEU A 92 -9.12 -1.40 3.64
C LEU A 92 -7.77 -2.11 3.48
N SER A 93 -6.68 -1.35 3.35
CA SER A 93 -5.33 -1.90 3.29
C SER A 93 -4.99 -2.67 4.57
N ALA A 94 -5.24 -2.09 5.73
CA ALA A 94 -5.00 -2.77 6.99
C ALA A 94 -5.79 -4.08 7.10
N GLN A 95 -7.08 -4.07 6.73
CA GLN A 95 -7.93 -5.27 6.72
C GLN A 95 -7.42 -6.34 5.73
N ALA A 96 -7.08 -5.94 4.50
CA ALA A 96 -6.64 -6.87 3.45
C ALA A 96 -5.29 -7.51 3.77
N ILE A 97 -4.34 -6.75 4.32
CA ILE A 97 -3.01 -7.26 4.68
C ILE A 97 -3.11 -8.17 5.91
N ARG A 98 -4.00 -7.88 6.87
CA ARG A 98 -4.34 -8.79 7.99
C ARG A 98 -5.10 -10.04 7.56
N GLY A 99 -5.59 -10.09 6.32
CA GLY A 99 -6.37 -11.21 5.79
C GLY A 99 -7.83 -11.23 6.24
N GLU A 100 -8.33 -10.12 6.79
CA GLU A 100 -9.74 -9.96 7.20
C GLU A 100 -10.66 -9.84 5.97
N VAL A 101 -10.13 -9.32 4.86
CA VAL A 101 -10.81 -9.26 3.56
C VAL A 101 -9.89 -9.80 2.45
N PRO A 102 -10.45 -10.31 1.34
CA PRO A 102 -9.65 -10.61 0.16
C PRO A 102 -8.90 -9.37 -0.30
N LEU A 103 -7.70 -9.56 -0.83
CA LEU A 103 -7.00 -8.47 -1.48
C LEU A 103 -7.78 -8.06 -2.73
N PRO A 104 -8.16 -6.77 -2.85
CA PRO A 104 -8.77 -6.28 -4.07
C PRO A 104 -7.86 -6.58 -5.26
N GLU A 105 -8.46 -6.96 -6.39
CA GLU A 105 -7.67 -7.09 -7.61
C GLU A 105 -7.13 -5.71 -8.00
N PRO A 106 -5.85 -5.61 -8.42
CA PRO A 106 -5.21 -4.33 -8.69
C PRO A 106 -5.82 -3.57 -9.88
N LEU A 107 -6.69 -4.19 -10.66
CA LEU A 107 -7.21 -3.68 -11.94
C LEU A 107 -8.71 -4.03 -12.18
N ALA A 108 -9.49 -4.26 -11.13
CA ALA A 108 -10.93 -4.52 -11.29
C ALA A 108 -11.68 -3.33 -11.90
#